data_AF-A0A933MIY0-F1
#
_entry.id   AF-A0A933MIY0-F1
#
_cell.length_a   1.000
_cell.length_b   1.000
_cell.length_c   1.000
_cell.angle_alpha   90.00
_cell.angle_beta   90.00
_cell.angle_gamma   90.00
#
_symmetry.space_group_name_H-M   'P 1'
#
loop_
_entity.id
_entity.type
_entity.pdbx_description
1 polymer ?
#
loop_
_entity_poly.entity_id
_entity_poly.type
_entity_poly.pdbx_seq_one_letter_code
_entity_poly.pdbx_strand_id
1 'polypeptide(L)'
;MKNFKFLMLLLPCIFIFAGTASAELTIKANHDNIKIDFFYHGSTVSVAGNADSGTDLIIKIASPEGHEILKQKGKVAGLLWMNTG
;
A
#
# COMPACT_ATOMS: atom_id res chain seq x y z
N MET A 1 -25.63 50.93 -3.59
CA MET A 1 -26.47 49.76 -3.96
C MET A 1 -26.11 49.09 -5.28
N LYS A 2 -25.70 49.82 -6.34
CA LYS A 2 -25.32 49.21 -7.64
C LYS A 2 -24.13 48.23 -7.55
N ASN A 3 -23.12 48.57 -6.75
CA ASN A 3 -21.89 47.77 -6.60
C ASN A 3 -22.14 46.42 -5.88
N PHE A 4 -23.16 46.38 -5.01
CA PHE A 4 -23.55 45.17 -4.28
C PHE A 4 -24.22 44.13 -5.18
N LYS A 5 -25.06 44.59 -6.12
CA LYS A 5 -25.69 43.72 -7.13
C LYS A 5 -24.66 43.12 -8.09
N PHE A 6 -23.64 43.89 -8.45
CA PHE A 6 -22.54 43.42 -9.29
C PHE A 6 -21.69 42.36 -8.58
N LEU A 7 -21.38 42.55 -7.29
CA LEU A 7 -20.67 41.57 -6.47
C LEU A 7 -21.46 40.26 -6.32
N MET A 8 -22.79 40.35 -6.19
CA MET A 8 -23.68 39.18 -6.10
C MET A 8 -23.73 38.37 -7.41
N LEU A 9 -23.51 39.00 -8.57
CA LEU A 9 -23.46 38.34 -9.87
C LEU A 9 -22.13 37.58 -10.09
N LEU A 10 -21.05 38.01 -9.44
CA LEU A 10 -19.71 37.40 -9.55
C LEU A 10 -19.52 36.18 -8.65
N LEU A 11 -20.26 36.09 -7.54
CA LEU A 11 -20.18 34.99 -6.58
C LEU A 11 -20.39 33.58 -7.18
N PRO A 12 -21.40 33.32 -8.04
CA PRO A 12 -21.58 32.00 -8.63
C PRO A 12 -20.47 31.61 -9.63
N CYS A 13 -19.82 32.57 -10.31
CA CYS A 13 -18.70 32.26 -11.21
C CYS A 13 -17.50 31.65 -10.49
N ILE A 14 -17.28 31.96 -9.21
CA ILE A 14 -16.17 31.41 -8.41
C ILE A 14 -16.35 29.92 -8.15
N PHE A 15 -17.59 29.45 -7.97
CA PHE A 15 -17.89 28.04 -7.74
C PHE A 15 -17.71 27.16 -8.97
N ILE A 16 -17.74 27.73 -10.19
CA ILE A 16 -17.52 27.00 -11.44
C ILE A 16 -16.03 26.62 -11.61
N PHE A 17 -15.12 27.38 -10.98
CA PHE A 17 -13.68 27.11 -10.96
C PHE A 17 -13.22 26.32 -9.73
N ALA A 18 -14.15 25.91 -8.85
CA ALA A 18 -13.81 25.01 -7.76
C ALA A 18 -13.50 23.63 -8.36
N GLY A 19 -12.20 23.33 -8.50
CA GLY A 19 -11.73 22.03 -8.95
C GLY A 19 -12.13 20.90 -8.00
N THR A 20 -11.98 19.67 -8.46
CA THR A 20 -12.19 18.48 -7.62
C THR A 20 -11.19 18.50 -6.46
N ALA A 21 -11.68 18.54 -5.22
CA ALA A 21 -10.83 18.31 -4.05
C ALA A 21 -10.28 16.88 -4.12
N SER A 22 -8.96 16.74 -4.16
CA SER A 22 -8.27 15.46 -4.07
C SER A 22 -7.61 15.39 -2.70
N ALA A 23 -7.96 14.40 -1.90
CA ALA A 23 -7.19 14.04 -0.72
C ALA A 23 -5.88 13.41 -1.19
N GLU A 24 -4.74 13.91 -0.71
CA GLU A 24 -3.45 13.30 -0.99
C GLU A 24 -3.27 12.08 -0.07
N LEU A 25 -3.30 10.88 -0.63
CA LEU A 25 -2.92 9.66 0.06
C LEU A 25 -1.52 9.26 -0.40
N THR A 26 -0.56 9.31 0.51
CA THR A 26 0.80 8.82 0.25
C THR A 26 1.03 7.50 0.95
N ILE A 27 1.81 6.61 0.33
CA ILE A 27 2.19 5.33 0.90
C ILE A 27 3.67 5.08 0.61
N LYS A 28 4.43 4.78 1.65
CA LYS A 28 5.80 4.31 1.56
C LYS A 28 5.97 3.10 2.47
N ALA A 29 6.33 1.96 1.87
CA ALA A 29 6.79 0.79 2.60
C ALA A 29 8.32 0.79 2.71
N ASN A 30 8.88 0.23 3.78
CA ASN A 30 10.33 0.07 3.93
C ASN A 30 10.93 -0.96 2.94
N HIS A 31 10.13 -1.91 2.47
CA HIS A 31 10.45 -2.84 1.38
C HIS A 31 9.16 -3.43 0.80
N ASP A 32 9.24 -3.94 -0.42
CA ASP A 32 8.15 -4.57 -1.18
C ASP A 32 8.37 -6.08 -1.40
N ASN A 33 9.48 -6.61 -0.87
CA ASN A 33 9.88 -8.01 -0.97
C ASN A 33 10.24 -8.55 0.42
N ILE A 34 9.47 -9.54 0.88
CA ILE A 34 9.72 -10.22 2.16
C ILE A 34 10.47 -11.52 1.87
N LYS A 35 11.76 -11.56 2.20
CA LYS A 35 12.53 -12.79 2.12
C LYS A 35 12.14 -13.71 3.27
N ILE A 36 11.70 -14.93 2.94
CA ILE A 36 11.43 -16.00 3.92
C ILE A 36 12.51 -17.08 3.73
N ASP A 37 13.21 -17.43 4.80
CA ASP A 37 14.22 -18.49 4.78
C ASP A 37 13.66 -19.86 5.25
N PHE A 38 14.51 -20.88 5.26
CA PHE A 38 14.16 -22.25 5.69
C PHE A 38 13.75 -22.38 7.17
N PHE A 39 14.01 -21.34 7.98
CA PHE A 39 13.61 -21.24 9.37
C PHE A 39 12.36 -20.37 9.55
N TYR A 40 11.72 -19.96 8.45
CA TYR A 40 10.53 -19.11 8.44
C TYR A 40 10.77 -17.73 9.05
N HIS A 41 12.01 -17.23 9.01
CA HIS A 41 12.25 -15.84 9.38
C HIS A 41 11.71 -14.94 8.27
N GLY A 42 10.76 -14.09 8.62
CA GLY A 42 10.31 -12.99 7.75
C GLY A 42 11.02 -11.68 8.08
N SER A 43 10.42 -10.58 7.65
CA SER A 43 10.87 -9.22 7.98
C SER A 43 9.71 -8.39 8.51
N THR A 44 10.02 -7.36 9.29
CA THR A 44 9.03 -6.36 9.69
C THR A 44 8.81 -5.38 8.54
N VAL A 45 7.56 -5.23 8.12
CA VAL A 45 7.13 -4.19 7.16
C VAL A 45 6.67 -2.97 7.95
N SER A 46 7.18 -1.80 7.60
CA SER A 46 6.73 -0.52 8.12
C SER A 46 6.11 0.28 6.98
N VAL A 47 4.86 0.71 7.16
CA VAL A 47 4.11 1.52 6.20
C VAL A 47 3.93 2.90 6.80
N ALA A 48 4.32 3.93 6.04
CA ALA A 48 4.17 5.33 6.42
C ALA A 48 3.47 6.10 5.29
N GLY A 49 2.72 7.12 5.67
CA GLY A 49 1.92 7.91 4.73
C GLY A 49 1.22 9.06 5.44
N ASN A 50 0.76 10.01 4.64
CA ASN A 50 -0.08 11.11 5.08
C ASN A 50 -1.51 10.85 4.58
N ALA A 51 -2.49 11.20 5.42
CA ALA A 51 -3.90 11.18 5.10
C ALA A 51 -4.62 12.30 5.85
N ASP A 52 -5.78 12.71 5.34
CA ASP A 52 -6.58 13.75 5.97
C ASP A 52 -7.17 13.29 7.31
N SER A 53 -7.30 14.22 8.25
CA SER A 53 -7.89 13.95 9.57
C SER A 53 -9.30 13.39 9.44
N GLY A 54 -9.60 12.35 10.21
CA GLY A 54 -10.92 11.71 10.23
C GLY A 54 -11.20 10.78 9.03
N THR A 55 -10.19 10.52 8.19
CA THR A 55 -10.29 9.53 7.11
C THR A 55 -10.03 8.13 7.65
N ASP A 56 -10.89 7.18 7.32
CA ASP A 56 -10.65 5.76 7.60
C ASP A 56 -9.56 5.21 6.69
N LEU A 57 -8.57 4.54 7.27
CA LEU A 57 -7.45 3.94 6.54
C LEU A 57 -7.57 2.42 6.50
N ILE A 58 -7.51 1.86 5.30
CA ILE A 58 -7.46 0.42 5.07
C ILE A 58 -6.07 0.07 4.55
N ILE A 59 -5.34 -0.76 5.31
CA ILE A 59 -4.04 -1.28 4.89
C ILE A 59 -4.25 -2.70 4.37
N LYS A 60 -3.97 -2.93 3.09
CA LYS A 60 -3.99 -4.26 2.47
C LYS A 60 -2.57 -4.69 2.11
N ILE A 61 -2.11 -5.78 2.71
CA ILE A 61 -0.90 -6.48 2.32
C ILE A 61 -1.32 -7.68 1.48
N ALA A 62 -0.83 -7.76 0.24
CA ALA A 62 -1.15 -8.84 -0.66
C ALA A 62 0.05 -9.16 -1.56
N SER A 63 0.14 -10.42 -1.97
CA SER A 63 1.02 -10.90 -3.03
C SER A 63 0.18 -11.64 -4.08
N PRO A 64 0.68 -11.82 -5.32
CA PRO A 64 0.14 -12.84 -6.20
C PRO A 64 0.10 -14.21 -5.49
N GLU A 65 -0.86 -15.05 -5.87
CA GLU A 65 -0.82 -16.44 -5.44
C GLU A 65 0.42 -17.11 -6.03
N GLY A 66 1.11 -17.89 -5.19
CA GLY A 66 2.30 -18.63 -5.55
C GLY A 66 2.42 -19.87 -4.68
N HIS A 67 3.00 -20.93 -5.24
CA HIS A 67 3.29 -22.15 -4.50
C HIS A 67 4.80 -22.30 -4.37
N GLU A 68 5.30 -22.30 -3.13
CA GLU A 68 6.71 -22.46 -2.84
C GLU A 68 6.94 -23.71 -1.98
N ILE A 69 7.87 -24.55 -2.42
CA ILE A 69 8.30 -25.72 -1.65
C ILE A 69 9.40 -25.25 -0.71
N LEU A 70 9.03 -24.97 0.54
CA LEU A 70 9.95 -24.42 1.53
C LEU A 70 10.89 -25.47 2.14
N LYS A 71 10.61 -26.77 1.96
CA LYS A 71 11.48 -27.88 2.37
C LYS A 71 11.33 -29.05 1.41
N GLN A 72 12.45 -29.54 0.91
CA GLN A 72 12.56 -30.72 0.06
C GLN A 72 13.34 -31.81 0.79
N LYS A 73 12.75 -33.01 0.84
CA LYS A 73 13.44 -34.21 1.31
C LYS A 73 13.99 -34.99 0.12
N GLY A 74 15.27 -35.33 0.16
CA GLY A 74 15.92 -36.14 -0.89
C GLY A 74 16.80 -37.23 -0.30
N LYS A 75 17.00 -38.31 -1.07
CA LYS A 75 18.02 -39.33 -0.75
C LYS A 75 19.38 -38.84 -1.22
N VAL A 76 20.27 -38.54 -0.29
CA VAL A 76 21.66 -38.20 -0.59
C VAL A 76 22.50 -39.47 -0.53
N ALA A 77 23.38 -39.63 -1.53
CA ALA A 77 24.20 -40.82 -1.74
C ALA A 77 23.40 -42.14 -1.81
N GLY A 78 22.12 -42.09 -2.18
CA GLY A 78 21.24 -43.27 -2.33
C GLY A 78 20.81 -43.93 -1.02
N LEU A 79 21.30 -43.47 0.13
CA LEU A 79 21.16 -44.18 1.41
C LEU A 79 20.34 -43.40 2.44
N LEU A 80 20.60 -42.10 2.59
CA LEU A 80 20.07 -41.29 3.68
C LEU A 80 19.11 -40.21 3.19
N TRP A 81 17.94 -40.14 3.82
CA TRP A 81 17.00 -39.04 3.59
C TRP A 81 17.42 -37.81 4.39
N MET A 82 17.77 -36.72 3.72
CA MET A 82 18.07 -35.43 4.35
C MET A 82 17.35 -34.28 3.65
N ASN A 83 17.43 -33.09 4.24
CA ASN A 83 16.89 -31.88 3.62
C ASN A 83 17.86 -31.49 2.50
N THR A 84 17.35 -31.34 1.28
CA THR A 84 18.16 -31.04 0.08
C THR A 84 17.93 -29.64 -0.46
N GLY A 85 17.05 -28.89 0.19
CA GLY A 85 16.53 -27.58 -0.19
C GLY A 85 15.17 -27.40 0.44
#